data_AF-A0A1J4NMP2-F1
#
_entry.id   AF-A0A1J4NMP2-F1
#
_cell.length_a   1.000
_cell.length_b   1.000
_cell.length_c   1.000
_cell.angle_alpha   90.00
_cell.angle_beta   90.00
_cell.angle_gamma   90.00
#
_symmetry.space_group_name_H-M   'P 1'
#
loop_
_entity.id
_entity.type
_entity.pdbx_description
1 polymer ?
#
loop_
_entity_poly.entity_id
_entity_poly.type
_entity_poly.pdbx_seq_one_letter_code
_entity_poly.pdbx_strand_id
1 'polypeptide(L)'
;MSQDVLVWCLVAIAVIAVATVVVLIRRTRALGVNKRRSEAALNEQLGALQSQLSVSHAELQQFKNAQQSVISEAERTSEESTKAVLKGAARFLQSLAAEQTTLLDDIQRRYGGHSVLSDLLEVHHANAQMARKAQGIAVMCGAPVGRRNKPASVYDVVRSAQGQIRNFQRIEIMQQSGIALKATAVAPVALAVAELLDNAASFSQHDAPIEVTFQRVQNNLCIVIDDAGVGMNDEDRQKATALLSGDSVPQLSQLGNQPKFGFPVIGLIAGQYGFRVDVTGVSRYGGVRAVVLLPEELWTVEETPPPAEEGDAPISIHRGEGQARAASRTTHGLPKRGSRQAPIAGVPSPAGATAEPVAPAAPRPIRRSSGSSLGALQRGTLSGRDLDAPSPEGAEDA
;
A
#
# COMPACT_ATOMS: atom_id res chain seq x y z
N MET A 1 -83.68 -23.07 88.15
CA MET A 1 -83.67 -23.77 86.83
C MET A 1 -83.33 -22.87 85.63
N SER A 2 -83.19 -21.53 85.78
CA SER A 2 -82.89 -20.60 84.67
C SER A 2 -81.41 -20.24 84.49
N GLN A 3 -80.57 -20.37 85.54
CA GLN A 3 -79.14 -20.05 85.45
C GLN A 3 -78.33 -21.12 84.71
N ASP A 4 -78.65 -22.41 84.87
CA ASP A 4 -77.93 -23.49 84.17
C ASP A 4 -78.07 -23.38 82.64
N VAL A 5 -79.26 -23.02 82.15
CA VAL A 5 -79.53 -22.90 80.70
C VAL A 5 -78.71 -21.76 80.08
N LEU A 6 -78.58 -20.62 80.76
CA LEU A 6 -77.77 -19.49 80.30
C LEU A 6 -76.27 -19.83 80.26
N VAL A 7 -75.77 -20.58 81.24
CA VAL A 7 -74.38 -21.06 81.27
C VAL A 7 -74.13 -22.02 80.11
N TRP A 8 -75.02 -22.98 79.86
CA TRP A 8 -74.90 -23.91 78.73
C TRP A 8 -75.01 -23.20 77.36
N CYS A 9 -75.86 -22.17 77.22
CA CYS A 9 -75.92 -21.34 76.01
C CYS A 9 -74.63 -20.54 75.78
N LEU A 10 -74.03 -19.94 76.82
CA LEU A 10 -72.76 -19.23 76.71
C LEU A 10 -71.61 -20.18 76.33
N VAL A 11 -71.58 -21.38 76.90
CA VAL A 11 -70.61 -22.42 76.53
C VAL A 11 -70.79 -22.82 75.06
N ALA A 12 -72.02 -23.02 74.59
CA ALA A 12 -72.29 -23.34 73.19
C ALA A 12 -71.83 -22.22 72.23
N ILE A 13 -72.11 -20.96 72.56
CA ILE A 13 -71.65 -19.80 71.76
C ILE A 13 -70.13 -19.71 71.75
N ALA A 14 -69.47 -19.91 72.89
CA ALA A 14 -68.01 -19.91 72.98
C ALA A 14 -67.37 -21.03 72.15
N VAL A 15 -67.95 -22.24 72.17
CA VAL A 15 -67.50 -23.37 71.34
C VAL A 15 -67.66 -23.07 69.85
N ILE A 16 -68.78 -22.48 69.44
CA ILE A 16 -69.01 -22.07 68.04
C ILE A 16 -68.01 -20.97 67.64
N ALA A 17 -67.79 -19.96 68.49
CA ALA A 17 -66.84 -18.89 68.24
C ALA A 17 -65.40 -19.44 68.07
N VAL A 18 -64.95 -20.32 68.96
CA VAL A 18 -63.65 -21.00 68.84
C VAL A 18 -63.58 -21.84 67.56
N ALA A 19 -64.63 -22.58 67.21
CA ALA A 19 -64.68 -23.36 65.99
C ALA A 19 -64.58 -22.49 64.73
N THR A 20 -65.28 -21.35 64.67
CA THR A 20 -65.19 -20.40 63.54
C THR A 20 -63.80 -19.79 63.41
N VAL A 21 -63.16 -19.40 64.51
CA VAL A 21 -61.79 -18.88 64.52
C VAL A 21 -60.80 -19.95 64.04
N VAL A 22 -60.93 -21.19 64.49
CA VAL A 22 -60.08 -22.30 64.04
C VAL A 22 -60.26 -22.58 62.54
N VAL A 23 -61.49 -22.54 62.03
CA VAL A 23 -61.78 -22.68 60.58
C VAL A 23 -61.17 -21.52 59.79
N LEU A 24 -61.27 -20.28 60.28
CA LEU A 24 -60.65 -19.12 59.65
C LEU A 24 -59.12 -19.24 59.62
N ILE A 25 -58.50 -19.64 60.74
CA ILE A 25 -57.05 -19.87 60.84
C ILE A 25 -56.61 -20.99 59.88
N ARG A 26 -57.37 -22.09 59.78
CA ARG A 26 -57.08 -23.17 58.82
C ARG A 26 -57.20 -22.69 57.38
N ARG A 27 -58.23 -21.90 57.06
CA ARG A 27 -58.45 -21.34 55.72
C ARG A 27 -57.37 -20.34 55.34
N THR A 28 -56.98 -19.43 56.23
CA THR A 28 -55.91 -18.45 55.97
C THR A 28 -54.55 -19.13 55.84
N ARG A 29 -54.26 -20.16 56.66
CA ARG A 29 -53.06 -21.00 56.49
C ARG A 29 -53.08 -21.75 55.16
N ALA A 30 -54.21 -22.35 54.77
CA ALA A 30 -54.34 -23.06 53.49
C ALA A 30 -54.17 -22.12 52.28
N LEU A 31 -54.77 -20.92 52.33
CA LEU A 31 -54.58 -19.88 51.31
C LEU A 31 -53.12 -19.41 51.24
N GLY A 32 -52.45 -19.24 52.38
CA GLY A 32 -51.03 -18.90 52.44
C GLY A 32 -50.12 -19.97 51.83
N VAL A 33 -50.42 -21.26 52.07
CA VAL A 33 -49.70 -22.39 51.45
C VAL A 33 -49.93 -22.42 49.94
N ASN A 34 -51.17 -22.25 49.47
CA ASN A 34 -51.49 -22.22 48.05
C ASN A 34 -50.81 -21.04 47.34
N LYS A 35 -50.81 -19.85 47.95
CA LYS A 35 -50.12 -18.66 47.43
C LYS A 35 -48.61 -18.88 47.32
N ARG A 36 -47.97 -19.43 48.36
CA ARG A 36 -46.53 -19.75 48.33
C ARG A 36 -46.20 -20.78 47.25
N ARG A 37 -47.08 -21.79 47.04
CA ARG A 37 -46.93 -22.77 45.96
C ARG A 37 -47.03 -22.12 44.59
N SER A 38 -47.99 -21.21 44.37
CA SER A 38 -48.10 -20.48 43.10
C SER A 38 -46.92 -19.53 42.87
N GLU A 39 -46.46 -18.83 43.90
CA GLU A 39 -45.28 -17.95 43.82
C GLU A 39 -44.01 -18.75 43.51
N ALA A 40 -43.83 -19.91 44.15
CA ALA A 40 -42.71 -20.81 43.87
C ALA A 40 -42.74 -21.32 42.43
N ALA A 41 -43.91 -21.75 41.94
CA ALA A 41 -44.08 -22.21 40.56
C ALA A 41 -43.83 -21.09 39.53
N LEU A 42 -44.29 -19.87 39.80
CA LEU A 42 -44.04 -18.72 38.92
C LEU A 42 -42.55 -18.35 38.90
N ASN A 43 -41.88 -18.35 40.07
CA ASN A 43 -40.45 -18.07 40.15
C ASN A 43 -39.61 -19.14 39.44
N GLU A 44 -40.02 -20.41 39.51
CA GLU A 44 -39.39 -21.50 38.77
C GLU A 44 -39.54 -21.29 37.26
N GLN A 45 -40.74 -20.94 36.78
CA GLN A 45 -40.98 -20.62 35.37
C GLN A 45 -40.19 -19.40 34.90
N LEU A 46 -40.12 -18.33 35.70
CA LEU A 46 -39.33 -17.15 35.38
C LEU A 46 -37.83 -17.47 35.31
N GLY A 47 -37.32 -18.27 36.25
CA GLY A 47 -35.94 -18.76 36.22
C GLY A 47 -35.65 -19.60 34.98
N ALA A 48 -36.58 -20.48 34.60
CA ALA A 48 -36.47 -21.29 33.38
C ALA A 48 -36.45 -20.41 32.12
N LEU A 49 -37.37 -19.45 31.99
CA LEU A 49 -37.41 -18.52 30.85
C LEU A 49 -36.16 -17.62 30.79
N GLN A 50 -35.69 -17.11 31.92
CA GLN A 50 -34.46 -16.32 31.99
C GLN A 50 -33.24 -17.15 31.56
N SER A 51 -33.16 -18.41 32.00
CA SER A 51 -32.10 -19.32 31.57
C SER A 51 -32.13 -19.56 30.06
N GLN A 52 -33.31 -19.82 29.49
CA GLN A 52 -33.48 -20.00 28.05
C GLN A 52 -33.10 -18.74 27.27
N LEU A 53 -33.55 -17.57 27.70
CA LEU A 53 -33.20 -16.30 27.07
C LEU A 53 -31.69 -16.04 27.12
N SER A 54 -31.04 -16.35 28.25
CA SER A 54 -29.59 -16.19 28.38
C SER A 54 -28.81 -17.12 27.45
N VAL A 55 -29.28 -18.37 27.28
CA VAL A 55 -28.70 -19.34 26.34
C VAL A 55 -28.89 -18.85 24.90
N SER A 56 -30.09 -18.45 24.50
CA SER A 56 -30.34 -17.95 23.14
C SER A 56 -29.56 -16.65 22.84
N HIS A 57 -29.41 -15.76 23.82
CA HIS A 57 -28.54 -14.59 23.68
C HIS A 57 -27.07 -14.98 23.51
N ALA A 58 -26.58 -15.95 24.28
CA ALA A 58 -25.21 -16.44 24.14
C ALA A 58 -24.97 -17.07 22.77
N GLU A 59 -25.91 -17.88 22.27
CA GLU A 59 -25.87 -18.47 20.93
C GLU A 59 -25.87 -17.40 19.84
N LEU A 60 -26.72 -16.38 19.94
CA LEU A 60 -26.79 -15.29 18.97
C LEU A 60 -25.51 -14.44 18.97
N GLN A 61 -24.92 -14.20 20.15
CA GLN A 61 -23.62 -13.54 20.26
C GLN A 61 -22.50 -14.39 19.66
N GLN A 62 -22.50 -15.70 19.92
CA GLN A 62 -21.54 -16.62 19.33
C GLN A 62 -21.65 -16.64 17.80
N PHE A 63 -22.87 -16.69 17.26
CA PHE A 63 -23.13 -16.64 15.83
C PHE A 63 -22.65 -15.32 15.22
N LYS A 64 -22.96 -14.18 15.84
CA LYS A 64 -22.49 -12.86 15.40
C LYS A 64 -20.96 -12.76 15.38
N ASN A 65 -20.31 -13.23 16.44
CA ASN A 65 -18.84 -13.23 16.53
C ASN A 65 -18.21 -14.14 15.48
N ALA A 66 -18.78 -15.34 15.26
CA ALA A 66 -18.33 -16.25 14.22
C ALA A 66 -18.49 -15.64 12.83
N GLN A 67 -19.65 -15.03 12.54
CA GLN A 67 -19.89 -14.35 11.27
C GLN A 67 -18.94 -13.17 11.06
N GLN A 68 -18.73 -12.32 12.07
CA GLN A 68 -17.80 -11.20 12.01
C GLN A 68 -16.36 -11.68 11.77
N SER A 69 -15.97 -12.80 12.39
CA SER A 69 -14.67 -13.42 12.16
C SER A 69 -14.51 -13.85 10.71
N VAL A 70 -15.47 -14.59 10.17
CA VAL A 70 -15.46 -15.07 8.78
C VAL A 70 -15.43 -13.91 7.79
N ILE A 71 -16.23 -12.85 8.02
CA ILE A 71 -16.22 -11.65 7.17
C ILE A 71 -14.84 -10.99 7.22
N SER A 72 -14.28 -10.77 8.41
CA SER A 72 -12.96 -10.15 8.55
C SER A 72 -11.83 -10.96 7.93
N GLU A 73 -11.93 -12.29 7.95
CA GLU A 73 -10.97 -13.20 7.32
C GLU A 73 -11.09 -13.18 5.80
N ALA A 74 -12.32 -13.19 5.28
CA ALA A 74 -12.59 -13.05 3.86
C ALA A 74 -12.10 -11.69 3.32
N GLU A 75 -12.34 -10.60 4.04
CA GLU A 75 -11.83 -9.26 3.71
C GLU A 75 -10.30 -9.23 3.67
N ARG A 76 -9.62 -9.76 4.70
CA ARG A 76 -8.14 -9.85 4.72
C ARG A 76 -7.59 -10.66 3.56
N THR A 77 -8.18 -11.83 3.30
CA THR A 77 -7.75 -12.71 2.20
C THR A 77 -7.96 -12.05 0.84
N SER A 78 -9.08 -11.34 0.65
CA SER A 78 -9.38 -10.58 -0.56
C SER A 78 -8.39 -9.43 -0.76
N GLU A 79 -8.10 -8.68 0.31
CA GLU A 79 -7.12 -7.59 0.31
C GLU A 79 -5.71 -8.10 -0.01
N GLU A 80 -5.28 -9.21 0.60
CA GLU A 80 -3.98 -9.85 0.34
C GLU A 80 -3.86 -10.35 -1.10
N SER A 81 -4.90 -11.02 -1.62
CA SER A 81 -4.97 -11.47 -3.01
C SER A 81 -4.88 -10.29 -3.98
N THR A 82 -5.63 -9.22 -3.71
CA THR A 82 -5.63 -7.99 -4.53
C THR A 82 -4.25 -7.33 -4.50
N LYS A 83 -3.62 -7.21 -3.33
CA LYS A 83 -2.24 -6.72 -3.19
C LYS A 83 -1.26 -7.58 -3.97
N ALA A 84 -1.39 -8.90 -3.93
CA ALA A 84 -0.50 -9.80 -4.67
C ALA A 84 -0.60 -9.60 -6.18
N VAL A 85 -1.82 -9.51 -6.72
CA VAL A 85 -2.07 -9.26 -8.15
C VAL A 85 -1.53 -7.89 -8.56
N LEU A 86 -1.85 -6.84 -7.78
CA LEU A 86 -1.43 -5.47 -8.09
C LEU A 86 0.09 -5.30 -7.98
N LYS A 87 0.73 -5.95 -7.01
CA LYS A 87 2.20 -6.02 -6.90
C LYS A 87 2.82 -6.68 -8.12
N GLY A 88 2.23 -7.76 -8.63
CA GLY A 88 2.66 -8.44 -9.85
C GLY A 88 2.55 -7.53 -11.08
N ALA A 89 1.39 -6.89 -11.27
CA ALA A 89 1.14 -5.95 -12.37
C ALA A 89 2.09 -4.73 -12.32
N ALA A 90 2.29 -4.16 -11.13
CA ALA A 90 3.21 -3.05 -10.93
C ALA A 90 4.65 -3.43 -11.26
N ARG A 91 5.14 -4.59 -10.82
CA ARG A 91 6.47 -5.09 -11.17
C ARG A 91 6.63 -5.32 -12.68
N PHE A 92 5.58 -5.81 -13.33
CA PHE A 92 5.57 -5.97 -14.78
C PHE A 92 5.70 -4.63 -15.50
N LEU A 93 4.92 -3.62 -15.10
CA LEU A 93 5.03 -2.26 -15.63
C LEU A 93 6.42 -1.65 -15.39
N GLN A 94 7.02 -1.86 -14.21
CA GLN A 94 8.39 -1.42 -13.94
C GLN A 94 9.41 -2.09 -14.87
N SER A 95 9.25 -3.39 -15.15
CA SER A 95 10.14 -4.11 -16.07
C SER A 95 10.03 -3.57 -17.50
N LEU A 96 8.81 -3.32 -17.98
CA LEU A 96 8.59 -2.71 -19.29
C LEU A 96 9.18 -1.30 -19.37
N ALA A 97 8.98 -0.51 -18.32
CA ALA A 97 9.54 0.84 -18.28
C ALA A 97 11.07 0.84 -18.31
N ALA A 98 11.72 -0.12 -17.62
CA ALA A 98 13.17 -0.28 -17.66
C ALA A 98 13.69 -0.71 -19.05
N GLU A 99 12.96 -1.57 -19.74
CA GLU A 99 13.27 -1.93 -21.13
C GLU A 99 13.14 -0.71 -22.05
N GLN A 100 12.08 0.07 -21.90
CA GLN A 100 11.89 1.33 -22.63
C GLN A 100 13.00 2.33 -22.36
N THR A 101 13.46 2.49 -21.10
CA THR A 101 14.61 3.35 -20.79
C THR A 101 15.85 2.92 -21.56
N THR A 102 16.14 1.61 -21.60
CA THR A 102 17.31 1.08 -22.33
C THR A 102 17.23 1.41 -23.82
N LEU A 103 16.05 1.25 -24.42
CA LEU A 103 15.82 1.58 -25.83
C LEU A 103 15.96 3.08 -26.11
N LEU A 104 15.43 3.92 -25.21
CA LEU A 104 15.53 5.37 -25.32
C LEU A 104 16.99 5.82 -25.20
N ASP A 105 17.75 5.26 -24.26
CA ASP A 105 19.18 5.54 -24.08
C ASP A 105 19.98 5.19 -25.35
N ASP A 106 19.69 4.05 -25.99
CA ASP A 106 20.33 3.64 -27.25
C ASP A 106 19.97 4.56 -28.43
N ILE A 107 18.75 5.11 -28.47
CA ILE A 107 18.36 6.12 -29.46
C ILE A 107 19.12 7.41 -29.20
N GLN A 108 19.15 7.88 -27.95
CA GLN A 108 19.87 9.12 -27.57
C GLN A 108 21.36 9.03 -27.91
N ARG A 109 22.00 7.89 -27.64
CA ARG A 109 23.42 7.66 -27.99
C ARG A 109 23.68 7.69 -29.48
N ARG A 110 22.75 7.17 -30.31
CA ARG A 110 22.91 7.13 -31.77
C ARG A 110 22.64 8.47 -32.44
N TYR A 111 21.68 9.24 -31.91
CA TYR A 111 21.19 10.48 -32.53
C TYR A 111 21.48 11.73 -31.68
N GLY A 112 22.51 11.69 -30.85
CA GLY A 112 22.90 12.83 -30.01
C GLY A 112 23.10 14.11 -30.83
N GLY A 113 22.51 15.21 -30.38
CA GLY A 113 22.57 16.51 -31.05
C GLY A 113 21.54 16.74 -32.17
N HIS A 114 20.68 15.75 -32.47
CA HIS A 114 19.60 15.91 -33.45
C HIS A 114 18.38 16.59 -32.82
N SER A 115 17.66 17.40 -33.61
CA SER A 115 16.39 18.04 -33.20
C SER A 115 15.32 17.10 -32.62
N VAL A 116 15.28 15.82 -33.06
CA VAL A 116 14.34 14.80 -32.53
C VAL A 116 14.54 14.51 -31.04
N LEU A 117 15.69 14.89 -30.48
CA LEU A 117 15.99 14.68 -29.08
C LEU A 117 15.04 15.46 -28.16
N SER A 118 14.52 16.61 -28.60
CA SER A 118 13.54 17.38 -27.83
C SER A 118 12.27 16.57 -27.59
N ASP A 119 11.71 15.98 -28.64
CA ASP A 119 10.51 15.14 -28.55
C ASP A 119 10.80 13.85 -27.76
N LEU A 120 12.01 13.31 -27.90
CA LEU A 120 12.45 12.11 -27.19
C LEU A 120 12.58 12.33 -25.67
N LEU A 121 12.89 13.55 -25.23
CA LEU A 121 12.92 13.90 -23.81
C LEU A 121 11.53 13.77 -23.18
N GLU A 122 10.47 14.23 -23.85
CA GLU A 122 9.10 14.08 -23.35
C GLU A 122 8.71 12.60 -23.17
N VAL A 123 9.09 11.75 -24.14
CA VAL A 123 8.87 10.29 -24.06
C VAL A 123 9.64 9.68 -22.89
N HIS A 124 10.89 10.10 -22.68
CA HIS A 124 11.70 9.65 -21.55
C HIS A 124 11.07 10.04 -20.21
N HIS A 125 10.56 11.26 -20.07
CA HIS A 125 9.87 11.70 -18.85
C HIS A 125 8.55 10.94 -18.62
N ALA A 126 7.76 10.69 -19.67
CA ALA A 126 6.56 9.87 -19.56
C ALA A 126 6.87 8.44 -19.10
N ASN A 127 7.94 7.84 -19.62
CA ASN A 127 8.39 6.52 -19.18
C ASN A 127 8.88 6.53 -17.73
N ALA A 128 9.63 7.54 -17.31
CA ALA A 128 10.06 7.72 -15.93
C ALA A 128 8.86 7.90 -14.98
N GLN A 129 7.83 8.63 -15.40
CA GLN A 129 6.58 8.78 -14.65
C GLN A 129 5.86 7.44 -14.50
N MET A 130 5.76 6.64 -15.57
CA MET A 130 5.15 5.31 -15.53
C MET A 130 5.90 4.38 -14.58
N ALA A 131 7.24 4.33 -14.67
CA ALA A 131 8.08 3.54 -13.78
C ALA A 131 7.86 3.89 -12.31
N ARG A 132 7.78 5.19 -12.00
CA ARG A 132 7.61 5.73 -10.65
C ARG A 132 6.21 5.48 -10.10
N LYS A 133 5.15 5.65 -10.90
CA LYS A 133 3.78 5.29 -10.49
C LYS A 133 3.64 3.79 -10.24
N ALA A 134 4.23 2.96 -11.08
CA ALA A 134 4.29 1.52 -10.84
C ALA A 134 5.08 1.20 -9.56
N GLN A 135 6.18 1.92 -9.27
CA GLN A 135 6.93 1.76 -8.02
C GLN A 135 6.09 2.10 -6.79
N GLY A 136 5.38 3.23 -6.78
CA GLY A 136 4.50 3.62 -5.69
C GLY A 136 3.43 2.56 -5.41
N ILE A 137 2.78 2.07 -6.46
CA ILE A 137 1.79 0.99 -6.37
C ILE A 137 2.40 -0.30 -5.80
N ALA A 138 3.58 -0.70 -6.28
CA ALA A 138 4.27 -1.88 -5.78
C ALA A 138 4.59 -1.75 -4.28
N VAL A 139 5.04 -0.57 -3.86
CA VAL A 139 5.36 -0.24 -2.46
C VAL A 139 4.11 -0.32 -1.57
N MET A 140 2.97 0.22 -2.03
CA MET A 140 1.68 0.06 -1.34
C MET A 140 1.26 -1.40 -1.17
N CYS A 141 1.67 -2.27 -2.10
CA CYS A 141 1.44 -3.70 -2.03
C CYS A 141 2.56 -4.47 -1.30
N GLY A 142 3.39 -3.77 -0.52
CA GLY A 142 4.47 -4.36 0.28
C GLY A 142 5.67 -4.82 -0.54
N ALA A 143 5.93 -4.24 -1.72
CA ALA A 143 7.24 -4.37 -2.35
C ALA A 143 8.26 -3.49 -1.62
N PRO A 144 9.51 -3.94 -1.47
CA PRO A 144 10.55 -3.08 -0.91
C PRO A 144 10.82 -1.89 -1.84
N VAL A 145 11.05 -0.72 -1.25
CA VAL A 145 11.66 0.39 -1.98
C VAL A 145 13.09 -0.02 -2.33
N GLY A 146 13.55 0.32 -3.55
CA GLY A 146 14.91 0.00 -3.99
C GLY A 146 15.98 0.52 -3.01
N ARG A 147 17.22 0.05 -3.15
CA ARG A 147 18.35 0.56 -2.36
C ARG A 147 19.49 0.98 -3.28
N ARG A 148 20.20 2.04 -2.91
CA ARG A 148 21.48 2.38 -3.53
C ARG A 148 22.63 1.85 -2.69
N ASN A 149 23.78 1.68 -3.31
CA ASN A 149 25.01 1.23 -2.65
C ASN A 149 25.91 2.38 -2.20
N LYS A 150 25.60 3.61 -2.62
CA LYS A 150 26.40 4.81 -2.34
C LYS A 150 25.49 5.94 -1.87
N PRO A 151 25.98 6.84 -1.00
CA PRO A 151 25.35 8.13 -0.74
C PRO A 151 25.12 8.92 -2.03
N ALA A 152 24.21 9.88 -1.99
CA ALA A 152 23.97 10.82 -3.09
C ALA A 152 23.69 12.21 -2.53
N SER A 153 24.13 13.26 -3.21
CA SER A 153 23.84 14.64 -2.82
C SER A 153 22.32 14.85 -2.74
N VAL A 154 21.84 15.66 -1.79
CA VAL A 154 20.40 15.96 -1.68
C VAL A 154 19.91 16.60 -2.98
N TYR A 155 20.75 17.43 -3.61
CA TYR A 155 20.49 18.02 -4.91
C TYR A 155 20.21 16.96 -5.98
N ASP A 156 21.06 15.93 -6.11
CA ASP A 156 20.87 14.87 -7.11
C ASP A 156 19.63 14.03 -6.82
N VAL A 157 19.29 13.83 -5.55
CA VAL A 157 18.06 13.12 -5.16
C VAL A 157 16.83 13.91 -5.58
N VAL A 158 16.78 15.21 -5.30
CA VAL A 158 15.67 16.08 -5.70
C VAL A 158 15.61 16.24 -7.22
N ARG A 159 16.75 16.40 -7.89
CA ARG A 159 16.83 16.47 -9.35
C ARG A 159 16.38 15.16 -10.01
N SER A 160 16.74 14.03 -9.43
CA SER A 160 16.27 12.72 -9.89
C SER A 160 14.77 12.58 -9.71
N ALA A 161 14.20 13.08 -8.60
CA ALA A 161 12.76 13.12 -8.37
C ALA A 161 12.04 14.06 -9.37
N GLN A 162 12.61 15.24 -9.63
CA GLN A 162 12.13 16.18 -10.66
C GLN A 162 12.05 15.50 -12.04
N GLY A 163 13.07 14.74 -12.44
CA GLY A 163 13.07 14.05 -13.74
C GLY A 163 11.97 12.99 -13.92
N GLN A 164 11.25 12.62 -12.85
CA GLN A 164 10.21 11.60 -12.84
C GLN A 164 8.78 12.16 -12.85
N ILE A 165 8.60 13.48 -12.97
CA ILE A 165 7.28 14.13 -13.04
C ILE A 165 7.07 14.77 -14.41
N ARG A 166 5.79 14.99 -14.78
CA ARG A 166 5.43 15.55 -16.09
C ARG A 166 5.84 17.01 -16.24
N ASN A 167 5.49 17.86 -15.27
CA ASN A 167 5.72 19.30 -15.33
C ASN A 167 7.06 19.68 -14.66
N PHE A 168 8.11 18.90 -14.93
CA PHE A 168 9.42 19.03 -14.27
C PHE A 168 10.09 20.39 -14.49
N GLN A 169 9.77 21.05 -15.60
CA GLN A 169 10.31 22.37 -15.98
C GLN A 169 9.91 23.47 -14.98
N ARG A 170 8.82 23.26 -14.23
CA ARG A 170 8.33 24.21 -13.22
C ARG A 170 9.04 24.09 -11.87
N ILE A 171 9.88 23.07 -11.69
CA ILE A 171 10.57 22.82 -10.43
C ILE A 171 11.86 23.62 -10.40
N GLU A 172 11.97 24.51 -9.44
CA GLU A 172 13.14 25.36 -9.22
C GLU A 172 13.88 24.93 -7.95
N ILE A 173 15.07 24.33 -8.12
CA ILE A 173 15.91 23.90 -7.00
C ILE A 173 16.84 25.05 -6.62
N MET A 174 16.62 25.67 -5.46
CA MET A 174 17.18 27.00 -5.16
C MET A 174 18.62 27.00 -4.62
N GLN A 175 19.17 25.85 -4.23
CA GLN A 175 20.48 25.79 -3.58
C GLN A 175 21.25 24.54 -4.02
N GLN A 176 22.59 24.63 -4.02
CA GLN A 176 23.44 23.45 -3.93
C GLN A 176 23.90 23.31 -2.49
N SER A 177 23.75 22.13 -1.89
CA SER A 177 24.17 21.86 -0.51
C SER A 177 25.31 20.86 -0.51
N GLY A 178 26.33 21.09 0.31
CA GLY A 178 27.31 20.05 0.69
C GLY A 178 26.71 19.00 1.63
N ILE A 179 25.48 18.55 1.36
CA ILE A 179 24.71 17.60 2.16
C ILE A 179 24.31 16.45 1.24
N ALA A 180 24.49 15.23 1.73
CA ALA A 180 24.13 14.01 1.03
C ALA A 180 23.18 13.15 1.87
N LEU A 181 22.38 12.33 1.20
CA LEU A 181 21.60 11.27 1.83
C LEU A 181 22.45 10.01 1.92
N LYS A 182 22.36 9.29 3.04
CA LYS A 182 22.96 7.97 3.16
C LYS A 182 22.30 7.01 2.18
N ALA A 183 23.03 5.99 1.73
CA ALA A 183 22.62 5.09 0.66
C ALA A 183 21.24 4.42 0.89
N THR A 184 20.89 4.15 2.15
CA THR A 184 19.60 3.59 2.58
C THR A 184 18.43 4.56 2.43
N ALA A 185 18.68 5.87 2.54
CA ALA A 185 17.66 6.92 2.47
C ALA A 185 17.42 7.42 1.05
N VAL A 186 18.37 7.23 0.12
CA VAL A 186 18.26 7.83 -1.23
C VAL A 186 16.97 7.46 -1.95
N ALA A 187 16.68 6.17 -2.10
CA ALA A 187 15.52 5.71 -2.85
C ALA A 187 14.17 6.05 -2.18
N PRO A 188 13.96 5.83 -0.87
CA PRO A 188 12.69 6.22 -0.23
C PRO A 188 12.48 7.73 -0.23
N VAL A 189 13.52 8.53 0.00
CA VAL A 189 13.38 9.99 -0.05
C VAL A 189 13.13 10.47 -1.48
N ALA A 190 13.81 9.90 -2.49
CA ALA A 190 13.53 10.22 -3.90
C ALA A 190 12.08 9.94 -4.28
N LEU A 191 11.53 8.79 -3.85
CA LEU A 191 10.14 8.43 -4.11
C LEU A 191 9.17 9.38 -3.40
N ALA A 192 9.42 9.70 -2.12
CA ALA A 192 8.60 10.64 -1.37
C ALA A 192 8.58 12.03 -2.02
N VAL A 193 9.76 12.56 -2.34
CA VAL A 193 9.92 13.86 -3.00
C VAL A 193 9.25 13.84 -4.38
N ALA A 194 9.39 12.77 -5.17
CA ALA A 194 8.74 12.67 -6.47
C ALA A 194 7.21 12.72 -6.37
N GLU A 195 6.60 12.02 -5.40
CA GLU A 195 5.16 12.09 -5.18
C GLU A 195 4.70 13.47 -4.67
N LEU A 196 5.49 14.14 -3.83
CA LEU A 196 5.20 15.51 -3.39
C LEU A 196 5.29 16.52 -4.55
N LEU A 197 6.33 16.44 -5.38
CA LEU A 197 6.51 17.32 -6.53
C LEU A 197 5.39 17.12 -7.57
N ASP A 198 4.98 15.88 -7.80
CA ASP A 198 3.88 15.54 -8.72
C ASP A 198 2.54 16.10 -8.21
N ASN A 199 2.29 16.05 -6.89
CA ASN A 199 1.13 16.68 -6.27
C ASN A 199 1.20 18.22 -6.41
N ALA A 200 2.31 18.84 -6.02
CA ALA A 200 2.50 20.29 -6.14
C ALA A 200 2.28 20.78 -7.58
N ALA A 201 2.84 20.06 -8.56
CA ALA A 201 2.69 20.35 -9.99
C ALA A 201 1.27 20.18 -10.52
N SER A 202 0.48 19.29 -9.91
CA SER A 202 -0.90 19.03 -10.31
C SER A 202 -1.89 20.06 -9.74
N PHE A 203 -1.62 20.60 -8.54
CA PHE A 203 -2.52 21.54 -7.85
C PHE A 203 -2.12 23.00 -7.97
N SER A 204 -0.90 23.29 -8.43
CA SER A 204 -0.44 24.66 -8.70
C SER A 204 -1.01 25.22 -10.01
N GLN A 205 -1.17 26.54 -10.05
CA GLN A 205 -1.56 27.27 -11.27
C GLN A 205 -0.60 26.97 -12.44
N HIS A 206 -1.08 27.02 -13.69
CA HIS A 206 -0.40 26.45 -14.87
C HIS A 206 1.07 26.89 -15.02
N ASP A 207 1.39 28.15 -14.71
CA ASP A 207 2.72 28.75 -14.91
C ASP A 207 3.47 29.08 -13.61
N ALA A 208 2.90 28.73 -12.44
CA ALA A 208 3.54 29.08 -11.19
C ALA A 208 4.76 28.18 -10.91
N PRO A 209 5.92 28.75 -10.50
CA PRO A 209 7.09 27.98 -10.12
C PRO A 209 6.82 27.20 -8.83
N ILE A 210 7.46 26.04 -8.72
CA ILE A 210 7.44 25.21 -7.51
C ILE A 210 8.87 25.15 -7.01
N GLU A 211 9.08 25.71 -5.82
CA GLU A 211 10.42 25.87 -5.31
C GLU A 211 10.77 24.75 -4.36
N VAL A 212 11.99 24.25 -4.51
CA VAL A 212 12.57 23.27 -3.60
C VAL A 212 13.79 23.87 -2.94
N THR A 213 13.76 23.87 -1.60
CA THR A 213 14.89 24.25 -0.76
C THR A 213 15.23 23.09 0.16
N PHE A 214 16.49 23.03 0.59
CA PHE A 214 16.89 22.08 1.62
C PHE A 214 17.88 22.72 2.58
N GLN A 215 17.63 22.53 3.87
CA GLN A 215 18.37 23.19 4.92
C GLN A 215 18.54 22.27 6.14
N ARG A 216 19.67 22.38 6.80
CA ARG A 216 19.89 21.72 8.09
C ARG A 216 19.19 22.52 9.19
N VAL A 217 18.36 21.84 9.97
CA VAL A 217 17.66 22.40 11.13
C VAL A 217 18.00 21.55 12.35
N GLN A 218 18.82 22.10 13.24
CA GLN A 218 19.39 21.36 14.39
C GLN A 218 20.16 20.10 13.90
N ASN A 219 19.70 18.91 14.27
CA ASN A 219 20.25 17.62 13.85
C ASN A 219 19.49 17.00 12.65
N ASN A 220 18.46 17.68 12.15
CA ASN A 220 17.66 17.19 11.04
C ASN A 220 18.03 17.90 9.73
N LEU A 221 17.72 17.25 8.62
CA LEU A 221 17.70 17.85 7.29
C LEU A 221 16.26 18.01 6.85
N CYS A 222 15.88 19.23 6.44
CA CYS A 222 14.57 19.52 5.89
C CYS A 222 14.68 19.68 4.37
N ILE A 223 13.81 19.01 3.62
CA ILE A 223 13.52 19.34 2.21
C ILE A 223 12.15 20.02 2.22
N VAL A 224 12.08 21.27 1.76
CA VAL A 224 10.87 22.09 1.74
C VAL A 224 10.47 22.34 0.29
N ILE A 225 9.21 22.04 -0.03
CA ILE A 225 8.59 22.24 -1.34
C ILE A 225 7.46 23.26 -1.16
N ASP A 226 7.59 24.41 -1.80
CA ASP A 226 6.59 25.48 -1.79
C ASP A 226 5.88 25.55 -3.13
N ASP A 227 4.56 25.44 -3.10
CA ASP A 227 3.70 25.51 -4.27
C ASP A 227 2.82 26.78 -4.27
N ALA A 228 2.22 27.11 -5.41
CA ALA A 228 1.29 28.23 -5.58
C ALA A 228 -0.11 27.74 -5.97
N GLY A 229 -0.56 26.65 -5.34
CA GLY A 229 -1.88 26.06 -5.53
C GLY A 229 -2.98 26.69 -4.68
N VAL A 230 -4.16 26.05 -4.72
CA VAL A 230 -5.36 26.47 -3.98
C VAL A 230 -5.30 26.25 -2.46
N GLY A 231 -4.20 25.67 -1.96
CA GLY A 231 -4.08 25.25 -0.56
C GLY A 231 -4.94 24.02 -0.23
N MET A 232 -5.08 23.73 1.07
CA MET A 232 -5.96 22.67 1.59
C MET A 232 -6.94 23.27 2.60
N ASN A 233 -8.20 22.82 2.56
CA ASN A 233 -9.14 23.07 3.66
C ASN A 233 -8.77 22.19 4.88
N ASP A 234 -9.41 22.43 6.03
CA ASP A 234 -9.05 21.75 7.28
C ASP A 234 -9.33 20.24 7.24
N GLU A 235 -10.39 19.81 6.57
CA GLU A 235 -10.71 18.38 6.43
C GLU A 235 -9.68 17.64 5.58
N ASP A 236 -9.29 18.21 4.44
CA ASP A 236 -8.30 17.65 3.54
C ASP A 236 -6.91 17.66 4.18
N ARG A 237 -6.60 18.70 4.96
CA ARG A 237 -5.37 18.77 5.76
C ARG A 237 -5.34 17.65 6.80
N GLN A 238 -6.44 17.41 7.53
CA GLN A 238 -6.51 16.34 8.52
C GLN A 238 -6.38 14.95 7.88
N LYS A 239 -7.04 14.73 6.74
CA LYS A 239 -6.91 13.48 5.97
C LYS A 239 -5.47 13.29 5.48
N ALA A 240 -4.84 14.35 4.94
CA ALA A 240 -3.46 14.31 4.49
C ALA A 240 -2.50 13.98 5.64
N THR A 241 -2.64 14.65 6.79
CA THR A 241 -1.83 14.38 7.98
C THR A 241 -1.99 12.93 8.47
N ALA A 242 -3.22 12.40 8.50
CA ALA A 242 -3.46 11.01 8.90
C ALA A 242 -2.81 9.99 7.94
N LEU A 243 -2.85 10.26 6.64
CA LEU A 243 -2.19 9.42 5.64
C LEU A 243 -0.67 9.50 5.72
N LEU A 244 -0.12 10.69 5.98
CA LEU A 244 1.33 10.93 6.04
C LEU A 244 1.98 10.48 7.35
N SER A 245 1.21 10.35 8.44
CA SER A 245 1.76 9.88 9.73
C SER A 245 2.25 8.42 9.66
N GLY A 246 1.69 7.63 8.75
CA GLY A 246 2.00 6.21 8.61
C GLY A 246 1.35 5.33 9.68
N ASP A 247 0.61 5.89 10.64
CA ASP A 247 -0.06 5.16 11.71
C ASP A 247 -1.25 4.33 11.20
N SER A 248 -1.87 4.78 10.11
CA SER A 248 -2.98 4.10 9.46
C SER A 248 -2.72 4.06 7.96
N VAL A 249 -2.18 2.93 7.49
CA VAL A 249 -2.08 2.69 6.05
C VAL A 249 -3.49 2.31 5.56
N PRO A 250 -4.10 3.10 4.65
CA PRO A 250 -5.43 2.80 4.15
C PRO A 250 -5.44 1.45 3.44
N GLN A 251 -6.52 0.69 3.62
CA GLN A 251 -6.74 -0.51 2.82
C GLN A 251 -6.92 -0.11 1.36
N LEU A 252 -6.53 -1.00 0.44
CA LEU A 252 -6.64 -0.77 -0.99
C LEU A 252 -8.11 -0.53 -1.39
N SER A 253 -9.03 -1.24 -0.73
CA SER A 253 -10.48 -1.04 -0.83
C SER A 253 -10.96 0.37 -0.46
N GLN A 254 -10.23 1.08 0.40
CA GLN A 254 -10.58 2.42 0.89
C GLN A 254 -10.05 3.55 -0.02
N LEU A 255 -9.21 3.24 -1.00
CA LEU A 255 -8.64 4.25 -1.92
C LEU A 255 -9.62 4.70 -3.03
N GLY A 256 -10.76 4.03 -3.16
CA GLY A 256 -11.78 4.34 -4.17
C GLY A 256 -11.41 3.90 -5.58
N ASN A 257 -12.29 4.24 -6.54
CA ASN A 257 -12.19 3.76 -7.93
C ASN A 257 -11.03 4.38 -8.73
N GLN A 258 -10.60 5.60 -8.35
CA GLN A 258 -9.42 6.27 -8.87
C GLN A 258 -8.43 6.45 -7.72
N PRO A 259 -7.66 5.40 -7.37
CA PRO A 259 -6.85 5.41 -6.17
C PRO A 259 -5.74 6.45 -6.24
N LYS A 260 -5.73 7.36 -5.25
CA LYS A 260 -4.68 8.36 -5.08
C LYS A 260 -3.58 7.79 -4.18
N PHE A 261 -2.53 7.24 -4.80
CA PHE A 261 -1.46 6.58 -4.06
C PHE A 261 -0.42 7.52 -3.42
N GLY A 262 -0.38 8.80 -3.79
CA GLY A 262 0.71 9.72 -3.37
C GLY A 262 0.96 9.78 -1.86
N PHE A 263 0.04 10.34 -1.08
CA PHE A 263 0.19 10.43 0.39
C PHE A 263 0.24 9.06 1.09
N PRO A 264 -0.58 8.06 0.73
CA PRO A 264 -0.45 6.72 1.31
C PRO A 264 0.94 6.10 1.10
N VAL A 265 1.52 6.23 -0.10
CA VAL A 265 2.89 5.77 -0.39
C VAL A 265 3.88 6.49 0.51
N ILE A 266 3.79 7.82 0.58
CA ILE A 266 4.68 8.66 1.39
C ILE A 266 4.61 8.27 2.87
N GLY A 267 3.41 8.11 3.44
CA GLY A 267 3.24 7.71 4.83
C GLY A 267 3.83 6.33 5.13
N LEU A 268 3.63 5.36 4.22
CA LEU A 268 4.18 4.02 4.36
C LEU A 268 5.71 4.02 4.37
N ILE A 269 6.34 4.75 3.45
CA ILE A 269 7.82 4.84 3.40
C ILE A 269 8.38 5.73 4.51
N ALA A 270 7.67 6.77 4.93
CA ALA A 270 8.05 7.61 6.08
C ALA A 270 8.09 6.76 7.35
N GLY A 271 7.03 5.99 7.63
CA GLY A 271 6.96 5.07 8.77
C GLY A 271 8.02 3.96 8.70
N GLN A 272 8.29 3.40 7.51
CA GLN A 272 9.28 2.34 7.34
C GLN A 272 10.74 2.82 7.54
N TYR A 273 11.07 4.04 7.08
CA TYR A 273 12.43 4.57 7.08
C TYR A 273 12.70 5.61 8.19
N GLY A 274 11.69 5.97 8.97
CA GLY A 274 11.83 6.82 10.16
C GLY A 274 11.96 8.31 9.87
N PHE A 275 11.54 8.78 8.69
CA PHE A 275 11.41 10.22 8.42
C PHE A 275 9.96 10.68 8.57
N ARG A 276 9.75 12.00 8.63
CA ARG A 276 8.41 12.59 8.72
C ARG A 276 8.13 13.47 7.51
N VAL A 277 6.85 13.54 7.13
CA VAL A 277 6.38 14.48 6.10
C VAL A 277 5.21 15.25 6.66
N ASP A 278 5.27 16.57 6.53
CA ASP A 278 4.20 17.49 6.90
C ASP A 278 3.77 18.30 5.69
N VAL A 279 2.47 18.54 5.55
CA VAL A 279 1.88 19.38 4.50
C VAL A 279 0.91 20.42 5.08
N THR A 280 1.01 20.67 6.38
CA THR A 280 0.11 21.59 7.09
C THR A 280 0.53 23.05 6.92
N GLY A 281 1.79 23.29 6.54
CA GLY A 281 2.33 24.62 6.30
C GLY A 281 1.69 25.34 5.11
N VAL A 282 1.67 26.67 5.19
CA VAL A 282 1.25 27.55 4.09
C VAL A 282 2.50 28.03 3.35
N SER A 283 2.49 27.90 2.03
CA SER A 283 3.55 28.38 1.16
C SER A 283 3.56 29.91 1.11
N ARG A 284 4.73 30.50 0.85
CA ARG A 284 4.87 31.94 0.60
C ARG A 284 4.05 32.43 -0.59
N TYR A 285 3.66 31.53 -1.48
CA TYR A 285 2.84 31.78 -2.65
C TYR A 285 1.33 31.56 -2.40
N GLY A 286 0.93 31.32 -1.15
CA GLY A 286 -0.47 31.10 -0.77
C GLY A 286 -0.96 29.65 -0.97
N GLY A 287 -0.13 28.78 -1.53
CA GLY A 287 -0.40 27.36 -1.69
C GLY A 287 0.01 26.51 -0.49
N VAL A 288 0.41 25.27 -0.76
CA VAL A 288 0.84 24.29 0.24
C VAL A 288 2.35 24.31 0.39
N ARG A 289 2.83 24.26 1.64
CA ARG A 289 4.22 23.97 1.98
C ARG A 289 4.33 22.53 2.44
N ALA A 290 5.01 21.69 1.67
CA ALA A 290 5.38 20.34 2.08
C ALA A 290 6.79 20.32 2.67
N VAL A 291 6.98 19.62 3.79
CA VAL A 291 8.26 19.50 4.50
C VAL A 291 8.56 18.03 4.74
N VAL A 292 9.66 17.55 4.16
CA VAL A 292 10.25 16.24 4.47
C VAL A 292 11.34 16.46 5.51
N LEU A 293 11.14 15.93 6.72
CA LEU A 293 12.06 16.04 7.84
C LEU A 293 12.81 14.73 8.01
N LEU A 294 14.11 14.76 7.73
CA LEU A 294 15.02 13.62 7.78
C LEU A 294 15.87 13.70 9.06
N PRO A 295 15.86 12.67 9.91
CA PRO A 295 16.72 12.65 11.09
C PRO A 295 18.18 12.35 10.72
N GLU A 296 19.10 12.59 11.65
CA GLU A 296 20.57 12.49 11.47
C GLU A 296 21.03 11.11 10.97
N GLU A 297 20.24 10.06 11.22
CA GLU A 297 20.51 8.71 10.75
C GLU A 297 20.40 8.58 9.23
N LEU A 298 19.69 9.48 8.54
CA LEU A 298 19.39 9.37 7.10
C LEU A 298 20.25 10.27 6.20
N TRP A 299 20.97 11.23 6.77
CA TRP A 299 21.78 12.19 6.00
C TRP A 299 23.22 12.29 6.53
N THR A 300 24.11 12.81 5.69
CA THR A 300 25.53 13.02 5.97
C THR A 300 26.00 14.30 5.28
N VAL A 301 27.18 14.78 5.64
CA VAL A 301 27.87 15.80 4.83
C VAL A 301 28.33 15.14 3.53
N GLU A 302 28.20 15.86 2.43
CA GLU A 302 28.72 15.41 1.15
C GLU A 302 30.24 15.34 1.21
N GLU A 303 30.80 14.14 1.11
CA GLU A 303 32.23 13.98 0.86
C GLU A 303 32.49 14.42 -0.57
N THR A 304 32.95 15.66 -0.75
CA THR A 304 33.57 16.07 -2.00
C THR A 304 34.77 15.15 -2.19
N PRO A 305 34.81 14.28 -3.22
CA PRO A 305 36.05 13.60 -3.54
C PRO A 305 37.11 14.70 -3.70
N PRO A 306 38.32 14.54 -3.13
CA PRO A 306 39.38 15.50 -3.42
C PRO A 306 39.41 15.69 -4.94
N PRO A 307 39.56 16.94 -5.44
CA PRO A 307 39.82 17.13 -6.87
C PRO A 307 40.85 16.09 -7.24
N ALA A 308 40.55 15.26 -8.23
CA ALA A 308 41.59 14.42 -8.79
C ALA A 308 42.69 15.42 -9.13
N GLU A 309 43.81 15.37 -8.39
CA GLU A 309 44.92 16.25 -8.68
C GLU A 309 45.15 16.06 -10.17
N GLU A 310 45.06 17.16 -10.93
CA GLU A 310 45.64 17.23 -12.26
C GLU A 310 47.16 17.15 -12.07
N GLY A 311 47.61 16.00 -11.57
CA GLY A 311 48.93 15.50 -11.79
C GLY A 311 49.01 15.26 -13.27
N ASP A 312 49.97 15.94 -13.88
CA ASP A 312 50.38 15.92 -15.28
C ASP A 312 50.76 14.49 -15.72
N ALA A 313 49.77 13.59 -15.71
CA ALA A 313 49.87 12.23 -16.19
C ALA A 313 49.44 12.25 -17.66
N PRO A 314 50.32 11.82 -18.60
CA PRO A 314 50.00 11.92 -20.01
C PRO A 314 48.75 11.11 -20.32
N ILE A 315 47.81 11.74 -21.03
CA ILE A 315 46.59 11.12 -21.56
C ILE A 315 47.01 9.90 -22.38
N SER A 316 46.95 8.73 -21.76
CA SER A 316 47.15 7.45 -22.42
C SER A 316 45.80 7.02 -22.97
N ILE A 317 45.63 7.22 -24.27
CA ILE A 317 44.49 6.69 -25.02
C ILE A 317 44.61 5.15 -24.99
N HIS A 318 44.02 4.50 -23.98
CA HIS A 318 43.91 3.05 -23.96
C HIS A 318 42.87 2.61 -24.99
N ARG A 319 43.36 2.38 -26.21
CA ARG A 319 42.79 1.43 -27.16
C ARG A 319 42.67 0.08 -26.43
N GLY A 320 41.45 -0.33 -26.15
CA GLY A 320 41.16 -1.61 -25.51
C GLY A 320 41.52 -2.78 -26.42
N GLU A 321 42.74 -3.27 -26.31
CA GLU A 321 43.08 -4.66 -26.65
C GLU A 321 42.93 -5.50 -25.38
N GLY A 322 42.02 -6.47 -25.45
CA GLY A 322 41.62 -7.29 -24.30
C GLY A 322 42.79 -8.09 -23.73
N GLN A 323 43.14 -7.81 -22.48
CA GLN A 323 43.98 -8.72 -21.69
C GLN A 323 43.15 -9.93 -21.26
N ALA A 324 43.31 -11.01 -22.01
CA ALA A 324 42.86 -12.34 -21.66
C ALA A 324 43.59 -12.82 -20.39
N ARG A 325 42.82 -13.07 -19.33
CA ARG A 325 43.26 -13.76 -18.12
C ARG A 325 43.82 -15.14 -18.51
N ALA A 326 45.11 -15.37 -18.28
CA ALA A 326 45.80 -16.60 -18.67
C ALA A 326 45.16 -17.84 -18.01
N ALA A 327 44.46 -18.65 -18.81
CA ALA A 327 44.03 -19.99 -18.42
C ALA A 327 45.22 -20.96 -18.55
N SER A 328 45.51 -21.70 -17.49
CA SER A 328 46.56 -22.72 -17.50
C SER A 328 46.23 -23.85 -18.49
N ARG A 329 47.13 -24.09 -19.45
CA ARG A 329 47.02 -25.11 -20.50
C ARG A 329 47.80 -26.38 -20.11
N THR A 330 47.43 -27.53 -20.68
CA THR A 330 48.26 -28.76 -20.60
C THR A 330 49.47 -28.65 -21.52
N THR A 331 50.45 -29.56 -21.39
CA THR A 331 51.64 -29.63 -22.26
C THR A 331 51.35 -29.77 -23.76
N HIS A 332 50.12 -30.14 -24.15
CA HIS A 332 49.65 -30.16 -25.54
C HIS A 332 48.64 -29.04 -25.89
N GLY A 333 48.57 -27.98 -25.09
CA GLY A 333 47.91 -26.73 -25.49
C GLY A 333 46.38 -26.68 -25.31
N LEU A 334 45.72 -27.70 -24.77
CA LEU A 334 44.29 -27.63 -24.47
C LEU A 334 43.99 -26.95 -23.10
N PRO A 335 42.87 -26.21 -22.96
CA PRO A 335 42.48 -25.57 -21.70
C PRO A 335 42.11 -26.58 -20.61
N LYS A 336 42.65 -26.46 -19.40
CA LYS A 336 42.22 -27.28 -18.24
C LYS A 336 40.84 -26.82 -17.76
N ARG A 337 39.85 -27.71 -17.74
CA ARG A 337 38.53 -27.45 -17.11
C ARG A 337 38.72 -27.41 -15.59
N GLY A 338 38.49 -26.25 -14.98
CA GLY A 338 38.49 -26.07 -13.52
C GLY A 338 37.37 -26.83 -12.82
N SER A 339 37.61 -27.19 -11.56
CA SER A 339 36.72 -27.99 -10.70
C SER A 339 35.35 -27.33 -10.48
N ARG A 340 34.28 -28.13 -10.54
CA ARG A 340 32.90 -27.73 -10.23
C ARG A 340 32.81 -27.30 -8.76
N GLN A 341 32.55 -26.02 -8.51
CA GLN A 341 31.97 -25.57 -7.23
C GLN A 341 30.45 -25.85 -7.26
N ALA A 342 29.94 -26.37 -6.14
CA ALA A 342 28.58 -26.88 -5.97
C ALA A 342 27.49 -25.80 -6.13
N PRO A 343 26.29 -26.14 -6.62
CA PRO A 343 25.15 -25.23 -6.63
C PRO A 343 24.55 -25.08 -5.22
N ILE A 344 24.20 -23.82 -4.89
CA ILE A 344 23.45 -23.41 -3.71
C ILE A 344 21.99 -23.88 -3.84
N ALA A 345 21.42 -24.27 -2.70
CA ALA A 345 20.17 -24.97 -2.49
C ALA A 345 18.94 -24.37 -3.20
N GLY A 346 18.22 -25.23 -3.92
CA GLY A 346 16.82 -25.05 -4.32
C GLY A 346 15.90 -25.82 -3.38
N VAL A 347 14.74 -25.22 -3.10
CA VAL A 347 13.62 -25.66 -2.25
C VAL A 347 13.19 -27.12 -2.53
N PRO A 348 12.82 -27.93 -1.51
CA PRO A 348 12.41 -29.32 -1.71
C PRO A 348 10.99 -29.41 -2.29
N SER A 349 10.81 -30.27 -3.29
CA SER A 349 9.50 -30.76 -3.73
C SER A 349 9.47 -32.30 -3.56
N PRO A 350 8.37 -32.92 -3.09
CA PRO A 350 8.37 -34.32 -2.69
C PRO A 350 8.34 -35.25 -3.90
N ALA A 351 9.11 -36.34 -3.80
CA ALA A 351 9.14 -37.43 -4.76
C ALA A 351 8.00 -38.43 -4.55
N GLY A 352 7.54 -39.05 -5.64
CA GLY A 352 7.11 -40.45 -5.65
C GLY A 352 5.92 -40.77 -6.55
N ALA A 353 6.19 -41.18 -7.80
CA ALA A 353 5.55 -42.36 -8.43
C ALA A 353 6.18 -42.64 -9.82
N THR A 354 6.49 -43.92 -10.02
CA THR A 354 7.20 -44.59 -11.11
C THR A 354 6.37 -44.82 -12.38
N ALA A 355 6.98 -44.67 -13.57
CA ALA A 355 6.67 -45.45 -14.78
C ALA A 355 7.76 -45.31 -15.88
N GLU A 356 7.92 -46.38 -16.66
CA GLU A 356 8.99 -46.79 -17.60
C GLU A 356 9.21 -45.97 -18.89
N PRO A 357 10.32 -46.22 -19.64
CA PRO A 357 10.78 -45.37 -20.75
C PRO A 357 10.32 -45.84 -22.15
N VAL A 358 9.97 -44.89 -23.03
CA VAL A 358 9.81 -45.09 -24.48
C VAL A 358 10.70 -44.11 -25.26
N ALA A 359 11.37 -44.63 -26.28
CA ALA A 359 12.37 -43.98 -27.14
C ALA A 359 11.76 -42.96 -28.15
N PRO A 360 12.59 -42.12 -28.84
CA PRO A 360 12.20 -40.79 -29.31
C PRO A 360 11.74 -40.72 -30.77
N ALA A 361 10.90 -39.71 -31.10
CA ALA A 361 10.57 -39.28 -32.45
C ALA A 361 11.15 -37.87 -32.75
N ALA A 362 11.61 -37.69 -33.99
CA ALA A 362 12.40 -36.56 -34.50
C ALA A 362 11.64 -35.20 -34.62
N PRO A 363 12.35 -34.05 -34.69
CA PRO A 363 11.73 -32.72 -34.70
C PRO A 363 11.39 -32.21 -36.12
N ARG A 364 10.32 -31.40 -36.23
CA ARG A 364 9.99 -30.55 -37.40
C ARG A 364 10.32 -29.07 -37.09
N PRO A 365 10.80 -28.27 -38.07
CA PRO A 365 11.27 -26.91 -37.82
C PRO A 365 10.13 -25.88 -37.86
N ILE A 366 10.15 -24.96 -36.89
CA ILE A 366 9.30 -23.76 -36.83
C ILE A 366 9.95 -22.67 -37.68
N ARG A 367 9.23 -22.17 -38.70
CA ARG A 367 9.61 -21.00 -39.49
C ARG A 367 9.30 -19.71 -38.70
N ARG A 368 10.25 -18.78 -38.75
CA ARG A 368 10.19 -17.41 -38.22
C ARG A 368 9.02 -16.62 -38.82
N SER A 369 8.24 -15.96 -37.98
CA SER A 369 7.23 -14.95 -38.35
C SER A 369 7.13 -13.90 -37.24
N SER A 370 8.11 -12.98 -37.20
CA SER A 370 8.13 -11.85 -36.25
C SER A 370 8.05 -10.53 -37.03
N GLY A 371 6.98 -10.36 -37.81
CA GLY A 371 6.76 -9.16 -38.62
C GLY A 371 5.29 -8.75 -38.84
N SER A 372 4.31 -9.62 -38.55
CA SER A 372 2.89 -9.29 -38.75
C SER A 372 2.16 -8.84 -37.47
N SER A 373 2.74 -9.03 -36.28
CA SER A 373 2.07 -8.72 -35.01
C SER A 373 1.98 -7.22 -34.71
N LEU A 374 2.98 -6.43 -35.09
CA LEU A 374 2.99 -4.98 -34.86
C LEU A 374 2.00 -4.21 -35.76
N GLY A 375 1.87 -4.62 -37.02
CA GLY A 375 0.91 -4.00 -37.94
C GLY A 375 -0.55 -4.31 -37.61
N ALA A 376 -0.83 -5.47 -36.99
CA ALA A 376 -2.16 -5.80 -36.48
C ALA A 376 -2.53 -4.97 -35.25
N LEU A 377 -1.57 -4.75 -34.34
CA LEU A 377 -1.77 -3.95 -33.13
C LEU A 377 -2.01 -2.47 -33.45
N GLN A 378 -1.24 -1.89 -34.37
CA GLN A 378 -1.41 -0.49 -34.79
C GLN A 378 -2.75 -0.23 -35.49
N ARG A 379 -3.26 -1.18 -36.29
CA ARG A 379 -4.59 -1.07 -36.88
C ARG A 379 -5.70 -1.16 -35.83
N GLY A 380 -5.54 -2.01 -34.82
CA GLY A 380 -6.49 -2.11 -33.72
C GLY A 380 -6.62 -0.81 -32.91
N THR A 381 -5.50 -0.12 -32.64
CA THR A 381 -5.51 1.13 -31.87
C THR A 381 -6.05 2.33 -32.66
N LEU A 382 -5.91 2.33 -33.98
CA LEU A 382 -6.52 3.35 -34.84
C LEU A 382 -8.03 3.13 -34.99
N SER A 383 -8.46 1.88 -35.21
CA SER A 383 -9.88 1.53 -35.31
C SER A 383 -10.69 1.82 -34.04
N GLY A 384 -10.06 1.77 -32.86
CA GLY A 384 -10.69 2.14 -31.59
C GLY A 384 -10.80 3.64 -31.34
N ARG A 385 -10.13 4.48 -32.13
CA ARG A 385 -10.17 5.96 -32.01
C ARG A 385 -11.17 6.63 -32.96
N ASP A 386 -11.69 5.90 -33.96
CA ASP A 386 -12.68 6.40 -34.92
C ASP A 386 -14.15 6.17 -34.47
N LEU A 387 -14.39 5.72 -33.23
CA LEU A 387 -15.75 5.61 -32.66
C LEU A 387 -16.22 6.95 -32.08
N ASP A 388 -16.26 7.99 -32.91
CA ASP A 388 -16.94 9.27 -32.64
C ASP A 388 -17.66 9.76 -33.92
N ALA A 389 -18.44 8.86 -34.53
CA ALA A 389 -19.41 9.19 -35.57
C ALA A 389 -20.84 8.87 -35.08
N PRO A 390 -21.81 9.79 -35.23
CA PRO A 390 -23.15 9.64 -34.66
C PRO A 390 -23.92 8.49 -35.32
N SER A 391 -24.67 7.75 -34.49
CA SER A 391 -25.57 6.68 -34.92
C SER A 391 -26.70 7.24 -35.80
N PRO A 392 -27.05 6.61 -36.95
CA PRO A 392 -28.24 6.98 -37.69
C PRO A 392 -29.45 6.30 -37.02
N GLU A 393 -30.18 7.07 -36.21
CA GLU A 393 -31.55 6.70 -35.81
C GLU A 393 -32.45 6.75 -37.05
N GLY A 394 -33.23 5.69 -37.22
CA GLY A 394 -34.11 5.46 -38.36
C GLY A 394 -35.26 6.46 -38.43
N ALA A 395 -35.54 6.90 -39.65
CA ALA A 395 -36.80 7.50 -40.02
C ALA A 395 -37.76 6.39 -40.46
N GLU A 396 -38.89 6.25 -39.77
CA GLU A 396 -40.12 5.68 -40.33
C GLU A 396 -41.31 6.55 -39.93
N ASP A 397 -42.03 7.01 -40.95
CA ASP A 397 -43.33 7.68 -40.89
C ASP A 397 -44.42 6.73 -40.33
N ALA A 398 -45.21 7.22 -39.36
CA ALA A 398 -46.66 7.01 -39.21
C ALA A 398 -47.24 7.84 -38.06
#